data_AF-A0A9X4CZ11-F1
#
_entry.id   AF-A0A9X4CZ11-F1
#
_cell.length_a   1.000
_cell.length_b   1.000
_cell.length_c   1.000
_cell.angle_alpha   90.00
_cell.angle_beta   90.00
_cell.angle_gamma   90.00
#
_symmetry.space_group_name_H-M   'P 1'
#
loop_
_entity.id
_entity.type
_entity.pdbx_description
1 polymer ?
#
loop_
_entity_poly.entity_id
_entity_poly.type
_entity_poly.pdbx_seq_one_letter_code
_entity_poly.pdbx_strand_id
1 'polypeptide(L)'
;MGSELLDEYEAAAMVGMSPKLLRYFSSYAVKKDDSRKLVVAKKVGDTFYFEADELIAYDNWLKQPWPADKGKRPHLPKSIRSEIKQEANLECALCKASGQAGEAAHIRDVAISKNNHPHNLIWLCANHHTKLDNGSFGPKGADNSDIRSVKKALQYFSRHAWLGQAQISRQIAATLSLCETIQQQLRITQSSAALRAIEDLGGRVLNLLPKLASYSDVEEVSDTLQKLTKKIAPGKKAKAKTISQRLVDAVSFEDEFLEKSGLKRCPLCEGTKAYNGDDCPVCHADGAIDEGVYPDLVDFKLITCQLCDGRGVHEGEDCPVCHGEGELERRFSDMTEFKDFDKVDCPLCKGRGSWKGDDCRECHGERKLPRWQAGQVDVSSYKDVKCPLCNGKGLFNGDDCPVCRGECTLLAKDAANVDLSDFDVCKCRLCKGSSTYNGGDCPACGGYGEMTKAQSDATDFASFKVIKCPKCNGKGHLNGDDCRSCGGYGETQRRFADRFDDYY
;
A
#
# COMPACT_ATOMS: atom_id res chain seq x y z
N MET A 1 -3.24 -5.60 -22.73
CA MET A 1 -2.10 -4.66 -22.81
C MET A 1 -1.18 -5.03 -21.67
N GLY A 2 0.11 -5.30 -21.93
CA GLY A 2 1.04 -5.66 -20.86
C GLY A 2 1.28 -4.45 -19.96
N SER A 3 1.22 -4.64 -18.64
CA SER A 3 1.55 -3.58 -17.68
C SER A 3 3.00 -3.14 -17.85
N GLU A 4 3.25 -1.85 -17.66
CA GLU A 4 4.59 -1.28 -17.78
C GLU A 4 5.45 -1.72 -16.59
N LEU A 5 6.59 -2.33 -16.90
CA LEU A 5 7.52 -2.88 -15.92
C LEU A 5 8.63 -1.86 -15.63
N LEU A 6 8.69 -1.40 -14.39
CA LEU A 6 9.60 -0.35 -13.93
C LEU A 6 10.71 -0.92 -13.06
N ASP A 7 11.94 -0.42 -13.20
CA ASP A 7 13.01 -0.67 -12.23
C ASP A 7 12.75 0.07 -10.91
N GLU A 8 13.53 -0.25 -9.87
CA GLU A 8 13.34 0.31 -8.54
C GLU A 8 13.53 1.84 -8.42
N TYR A 9 14.27 2.48 -9.34
CA TYR A 9 14.45 3.93 -9.37
C TYR A 9 13.33 4.62 -10.12
N GLU A 10 12.85 4.03 -11.22
CA GLU A 10 11.63 4.45 -11.92
C GLU A 10 10.41 4.34 -10.99
N ALA A 11 10.28 3.21 -10.31
CA ALA A 11 9.27 2.97 -9.30
C ALA A 11 9.35 4.02 -8.17
N ALA A 12 10.56 4.30 -7.67
CA ALA A 12 10.78 5.29 -6.62
C ALA A 12 10.37 6.70 -7.03
N ALA A 13 10.68 7.10 -8.27
CA ALA A 13 10.26 8.37 -8.83
C ALA A 13 8.73 8.46 -8.97
N MET A 14 8.11 7.39 -9.49
CA MET A 14 6.67 7.30 -9.71
C MET A 14 5.87 7.51 -8.43
N VAL A 15 6.22 6.80 -7.35
CA VAL A 15 5.46 6.85 -6.09
C VAL A 15 6.05 7.81 -5.06
N GLY A 16 7.25 8.36 -5.29
CA GLY A 16 7.90 9.30 -4.37
C GLY A 16 8.45 8.66 -3.08
N MET A 17 8.93 7.41 -3.17
CA MET A 17 9.49 6.66 -2.04
C MET A 17 10.78 5.97 -2.47
N SER A 18 11.83 6.03 -1.66
CA SER A 18 13.15 5.55 -2.09
C SER A 18 13.17 4.07 -2.47
N PRO A 19 14.11 3.63 -3.35
CA PRO A 19 14.26 2.21 -3.70
C PRO A 19 14.46 1.33 -2.45
N LYS A 20 15.17 1.85 -1.45
CA LYS A 20 15.38 1.18 -0.16
C LYS A 20 14.06 0.94 0.57
N LEU A 21 13.15 1.92 0.55
CA LEU A 21 11.85 1.79 1.18
C LEU A 21 10.93 0.83 0.40
N LEU A 22 10.96 0.85 -0.93
CA LEU A 22 10.21 -0.09 -1.77
C LEU A 22 10.66 -1.55 -1.54
N ARG A 23 11.97 -1.80 -1.45
CA ARG A 23 12.53 -3.11 -1.07
C ARG A 23 12.05 -3.55 0.33
N TYR A 24 11.97 -2.61 1.27
CA TYR A 24 11.45 -2.88 2.61
C TYR A 24 9.97 -3.29 2.55
N PHE A 25 9.13 -2.56 1.82
CA PHE A 25 7.72 -2.89 1.62
C PHE A 25 7.49 -4.22 0.90
N SER A 26 8.44 -4.63 0.05
CA SER A 26 8.42 -5.94 -0.60
C SER A 26 8.70 -7.08 0.38
N SER A 27 9.47 -6.79 1.44
CA SER A 27 9.91 -7.79 2.41
C SER A 27 8.97 -7.89 3.62
N TYR A 28 8.38 -6.77 4.03
CA TYR A 28 7.63 -6.62 5.28
C TYR A 28 6.28 -5.96 5.07
N ALA A 29 5.24 -6.53 5.68
CA ALA A 29 3.96 -5.86 5.81
C ALA A 29 4.05 -4.76 6.87
N VAL A 30 3.43 -3.61 6.62
CA VAL A 30 3.64 -2.40 7.44
C VAL A 30 2.45 -1.96 8.26
N LYS A 31 1.24 -2.38 7.86
CA LYS A 31 0.03 -2.17 8.64
C LYS A 31 -0.16 -3.34 9.60
N LYS A 32 -0.59 -3.04 10.83
CA LYS A 32 -0.90 -4.07 11.83
C LYS A 32 -2.08 -4.91 11.32
N ASP A 33 -2.01 -6.22 11.51
CA ASP A 33 -3.06 -7.19 11.15
C ASP A 33 -3.41 -7.23 9.65
N ASP A 34 -2.54 -6.67 8.80
CA ASP A 34 -2.63 -6.73 7.34
C ASP A 34 -1.31 -7.32 6.82
N SER A 35 -1.41 -8.38 6.03
CA SER A 35 -0.25 -9.11 5.51
C SER A 35 0.24 -8.59 4.16
N ARG A 36 -0.41 -7.56 3.59
CA ARG A 36 -0.07 -7.01 2.28
C ARG A 36 1.36 -6.48 2.25
N LYS A 37 2.09 -6.90 1.22
CA LYS A 37 3.44 -6.45 0.86
C LYS A 37 3.40 -5.92 -0.57
N LEU A 38 4.38 -5.09 -0.92
CA LEU A 38 4.55 -4.64 -2.30
C LEU A 38 5.00 -5.83 -3.15
N VAL A 39 4.28 -6.13 -4.23
CA VAL A 39 4.64 -7.26 -5.09
C VAL A 39 5.79 -6.88 -6.01
N VAL A 40 6.84 -7.70 -5.99
CA VAL A 40 7.97 -7.61 -6.92
C VAL A 40 7.65 -8.46 -8.15
N ALA A 41 7.61 -7.83 -9.32
CA ALA A 41 7.28 -8.49 -10.57
C ALA A 41 8.41 -9.43 -11.03
N LYS A 42 9.65 -8.95 -10.99
CA LYS A 42 10.85 -9.77 -11.19
C LYS A 42 12.08 -9.20 -10.50
N LYS A 43 13.08 -10.04 -10.31
CA LYS A 43 14.41 -9.64 -9.84
C LYS A 43 15.45 -10.10 -10.87
N VAL A 44 16.31 -9.19 -11.30
CA VAL A 44 17.42 -9.48 -12.21
C VAL A 44 18.71 -9.01 -11.53
N GLY A 45 19.59 -9.94 -11.18
CA GLY A 45 20.74 -9.63 -10.32
C GLY A 45 20.29 -9.09 -8.96
N ASP A 46 20.73 -7.88 -8.61
CA ASP A 46 20.33 -7.14 -7.39
C ASP A 46 19.26 -6.07 -7.62
N THR A 47 18.78 -5.93 -8.86
CA THR A 47 17.77 -4.94 -9.25
C THR A 47 16.37 -5.55 -9.15
N PHE A 48 15.46 -4.80 -8.52
CA PHE A 48 14.06 -5.15 -8.37
C PHE A 48 13.24 -4.44 -9.44
N TYR A 49 12.24 -5.14 -9.98
CA TYR A 49 11.31 -4.60 -10.96
C TYR A 49 9.88 -4.75 -10.45
N PHE A 50 9.05 -3.77 -10.75
CA PHE A 50 7.69 -3.62 -10.27
C PHE A 50 6.75 -3.32 -11.44
N GLU A 51 5.51 -3.80 -11.36
CA GLU A 51 4.47 -3.36 -12.29
C GLU A 51 3.94 -1.98 -11.86
N ALA A 52 3.76 -1.06 -12.81
CA ALA A 52 3.23 0.28 -12.56
C ALA A 52 1.88 0.25 -11.81
N ASP A 53 0.97 -0.65 -12.21
CA ASP A 53 -0.36 -0.79 -11.60
C ASP A 53 -0.28 -1.24 -10.14
N GLU A 54 0.64 -2.15 -9.81
CA GLU A 54 0.86 -2.60 -8.43
C GLU A 54 1.43 -1.47 -7.57
N LEU A 55 2.34 -0.67 -8.09
CA LEU A 55 2.90 0.49 -7.39
C LEU A 55 1.80 1.49 -7.02
N ILE A 56 0.92 1.83 -7.97
CA ILE A 56 -0.22 2.72 -7.74
C ILE A 56 -1.17 2.10 -6.71
N ALA A 57 -1.52 0.82 -6.87
CA ALA A 57 -2.44 0.13 -5.97
C ALA A 57 -1.88 0.05 -4.53
N TYR A 58 -0.57 -0.17 -4.39
CA TYR A 58 0.10 -0.26 -3.10
C TYR A 58 0.24 1.12 -2.45
N ASP A 59 0.62 2.16 -3.19
CA ASP A 59 0.69 3.56 -2.72
C ASP A 59 -0.69 4.05 -2.22
N ASN A 60 -1.75 3.77 -2.99
CA ASN A 60 -3.13 4.08 -2.60
C ASN A 60 -3.55 3.33 -1.34
N TRP A 61 -3.24 2.04 -1.23
CA TRP A 61 -3.48 1.29 0.00
C TRP A 61 -2.70 1.88 1.18
N LEU A 62 -1.43 2.25 0.99
CA LEU A 62 -0.59 2.79 2.04
C LEU A 62 -1.12 4.13 2.59
N LYS A 63 -1.83 4.92 1.77
CA LYS A 63 -2.51 6.18 2.14
C LYS A 63 -3.80 5.99 2.96
N GLN A 64 -4.42 4.81 2.93
CA GLN A 64 -5.61 4.52 3.73
C GLN A 64 -5.30 4.51 5.24
N PRO A 65 -6.27 4.78 6.13
CA PRO A 65 -6.09 4.70 7.59
C PRO A 65 -5.42 3.40 8.05
N TRP A 66 -4.50 3.51 9.00
CA TRP A 66 -3.75 2.37 9.54
C TRP A 66 -4.43 1.85 10.81
N PRO A 67 -4.50 0.52 11.00
CA PRO A 67 -5.04 -0.06 12.22
C PRO A 67 -4.25 0.37 13.48
N ALA A 68 -4.97 0.59 14.57
CA ALA A 68 -4.39 0.94 15.86
C ALA A 68 -5.24 0.38 17.02
N ASP A 69 -4.59 0.09 18.13
CA ASP A 69 -5.28 -0.30 19.35
C ASP A 69 -6.14 0.85 19.89
N LYS A 70 -7.21 0.51 20.63
CA LYS A 70 -8.13 1.50 21.21
C LYS A 70 -7.36 2.56 22.01
N GLY A 71 -7.51 3.83 21.60
CA GLY A 71 -6.86 4.98 22.24
C GLY A 71 -5.38 5.19 21.90
N LYS A 72 -4.78 4.39 21.00
CA LYS A 72 -3.39 4.52 20.57
C LYS A 72 -3.29 5.02 19.12
N ARG A 73 -2.16 5.65 18.79
CA ARG A 73 -1.79 6.01 17.42
C ARG A 73 -1.27 4.76 16.67
N PRO A 74 -1.48 4.67 15.34
CA PRO A 74 -0.89 3.58 14.56
C PRO A 74 0.63 3.57 14.66
N HIS A 75 1.22 2.39 14.77
CA HIS A 75 2.67 2.24 14.86
C HIS A 75 3.35 2.75 13.57
N LEU A 76 4.42 3.54 13.73
CA LEU A 76 5.25 4.04 12.63
C LEU A 76 6.50 3.17 12.48
N PRO A 77 6.65 2.38 11.38
CA PRO A 77 7.84 1.59 11.12
C PRO A 77 9.13 2.43 11.10
N LYS A 78 10.22 1.86 11.63
CA LYS A 78 11.54 2.51 11.65
C LYS A 78 12.05 2.86 10.24
N SER A 79 11.74 2.03 9.23
CA SER A 79 12.09 2.28 7.84
C SER A 79 11.46 3.55 7.29
N ILE A 80 10.16 3.77 7.51
CA ILE A 80 9.47 5.00 7.14
C ILE A 80 10.03 6.19 7.93
N ARG A 81 10.31 6.04 9.22
CA ARG A 81 10.95 7.10 10.01
C ARG A 81 12.33 7.47 9.43
N SER A 82 13.12 6.48 9.03
CA SER A 82 14.41 6.70 8.39
C SER A 82 14.28 7.37 7.02
N GLU A 83 13.29 7.01 6.21
CA GLU A 83 12.98 7.66 4.94
C GLU A 83 12.76 9.16 5.13
N ILE A 84 11.85 9.54 6.04
CA ILE A 84 11.50 10.94 6.28
C ILE A 84 12.68 11.74 6.82
N LYS A 85 13.51 11.09 7.64
CA LYS A 85 14.76 11.70 8.12
C LYS A 85 15.76 11.92 6.96
N GLN A 86 15.88 10.97 6.04
CA GLN A 86 16.77 11.09 4.88
C GLN A 86 16.26 12.12 3.87
N GLU A 87 14.95 12.16 3.61
CA GLU A 87 14.27 13.16 2.78
C GLU A 87 14.56 14.59 3.28
N ALA A 88 14.62 14.79 4.59
CA ALA A 88 14.98 16.06 5.20
C ALA A 88 16.49 16.31 5.35
N ASN A 89 17.33 15.52 4.66
CA ASN A 89 18.79 15.56 4.72
C ASN A 89 19.36 15.41 6.14
N LEU A 90 18.76 14.52 6.93
CA LEU A 90 19.11 14.25 8.33
C LEU A 90 18.98 15.46 9.26
N GLU A 91 18.32 16.53 8.82
CA GLU A 91 18.14 17.80 9.54
C GLU A 91 16.65 18.14 9.69
N CYS A 92 16.31 19.06 10.61
CA CYS A 92 14.96 19.60 10.64
C CYS A 92 14.62 20.25 9.30
N ALA A 93 13.49 19.87 8.69
CA ALA A 93 13.08 20.34 7.37
C ALA A 93 13.01 21.88 7.27
N LEU A 94 12.70 22.56 8.38
CA LEU A 94 12.59 24.02 8.45
C LEU A 94 13.89 24.71 8.86
N CYS A 95 14.42 24.41 10.06
CA CYS A 95 15.54 25.19 10.60
C CYS A 95 16.93 24.68 10.21
N LYS A 96 17.01 23.50 9.58
CA LYS A 96 18.28 22.90 9.10
C LYS A 96 19.37 22.72 10.16
N ALA A 97 19.01 22.70 11.45
CA ALA A 97 20.00 22.70 12.54
C ALA A 97 19.88 21.51 13.52
N SER A 98 18.69 20.93 13.68
CA SER A 98 18.41 19.97 14.78
C SER A 98 18.09 18.57 14.26
N GLY A 99 19.04 17.97 13.56
CA GLY A 99 18.85 16.70 12.86
C GLY A 99 18.71 15.44 13.70
N GLN A 100 19.51 15.34 14.78
CA GLN A 100 19.52 14.16 15.65
C GLN A 100 18.37 14.12 16.66
N ALA A 101 17.84 15.30 17.05
CA ALA A 101 16.73 15.45 18.00
C ALA A 101 15.37 15.66 17.30
N GLY A 102 15.26 15.26 16.04
CA GLY A 102 14.04 15.39 15.25
C GLY A 102 13.10 14.19 15.39
N GLU A 103 11.85 14.41 14.98
CA GLU A 103 10.79 13.42 14.92
C GLU A 103 10.01 13.54 13.61
N ALA A 104 9.36 12.45 13.21
CA ALA A 104 8.45 12.46 12.07
C ALA A 104 7.12 13.04 12.55
N ALA A 105 6.78 14.21 12.04
CA ALA A 105 5.57 14.95 12.34
C ALA A 105 4.52 14.72 11.25
N HIS A 106 3.26 14.59 11.64
CA HIS A 106 2.15 14.41 10.69
C HIS A 106 1.71 15.76 10.12
N ILE A 107 1.67 15.87 8.79
CA ILE A 107 1.22 17.09 8.09
C ILE A 107 -0.30 17.21 8.19
N ARG A 108 -1.03 16.13 7.92
CA ARG A 108 -2.44 15.97 8.26
C ARG A 108 -2.53 15.19 9.56
N ASP A 109 -3.20 15.78 10.55
CA ASP A 109 -3.33 15.23 11.91
C ASP A 109 -3.61 13.72 11.91
N VAL A 110 -2.81 12.98 12.66
CA VAL A 110 -2.92 11.53 12.81
C VAL A 110 -4.19 11.12 13.55
N ALA A 111 -4.76 11.98 14.40
CA ALA A 111 -6.04 11.72 15.07
C ALA A 111 -7.19 11.56 14.06
N ILE A 112 -7.12 12.31 12.95
CA ILE A 112 -8.10 12.30 11.87
C ILE A 112 -7.70 11.29 10.79
N SER A 113 -6.46 11.39 10.31
CA SER A 113 -5.99 10.64 9.14
C SER A 113 -5.65 9.18 9.43
N LYS A 114 -5.16 8.90 10.65
CA LYS A 114 -4.51 7.64 11.05
C LYS A 114 -3.53 7.13 9.99
N ASN A 115 -2.86 8.03 9.28
CA ASN A 115 -2.09 7.70 8.08
C ASN A 115 -0.59 7.97 8.32
N ASN A 116 0.21 6.90 8.27
CA ASN A 116 1.67 6.93 8.39
C ASN A 116 2.41 6.90 7.03
N HIS A 117 1.71 7.16 5.93
CA HIS A 117 2.29 7.30 4.61
C HIS A 117 3.43 8.33 4.62
N PRO A 118 4.57 8.09 3.96
CA PRO A 118 5.67 9.03 3.92
C PRO A 118 5.26 10.45 3.46
N HIS A 119 4.30 10.55 2.54
CA HIS A 119 3.80 11.85 2.05
C HIS A 119 3.06 12.66 3.11
N ASN A 120 2.52 12.01 4.15
CA ASN A 120 1.85 12.67 5.27
C ASN A 120 2.82 13.01 6.42
N LEU A 121 4.13 12.78 6.25
CA LEU A 121 5.13 12.94 7.29
C LEU A 121 6.21 13.94 6.88
N ILE A 122 6.73 14.68 7.85
CA ILE A 122 7.86 15.60 7.68
C ILE A 122 8.79 15.54 8.91
N TRP A 123 10.11 15.57 8.69
CA TRP A 123 11.07 15.52 9.81
C TRP A 123 11.26 16.91 10.43
N LEU A 124 10.87 17.09 11.69
CA LEU A 124 10.96 18.36 12.41
C LEU A 124 11.64 18.21 13.76
N CYS A 125 12.29 19.27 14.24
CA CYS A 125 12.74 19.33 15.62
C CYS A 125 11.57 19.57 16.57
N ALA A 126 11.73 19.23 17.85
CA ALA A 126 10.68 19.37 18.86
C ALA A 126 9.97 20.74 18.82
N ASN A 127 10.73 21.84 18.71
CA ASN A 127 10.15 23.19 18.66
C ASN A 127 9.25 23.42 17.43
N HIS A 128 9.65 22.95 16.25
CA HIS A 128 8.85 23.12 15.03
C HIS A 128 7.74 22.08 14.93
N HIS A 129 7.91 20.90 15.52
CA HIS A 129 6.86 19.89 15.66
C HIS A 129 5.71 20.44 16.52
N THR A 130 6.00 21.02 17.69
CA THR A 130 4.98 21.67 18.54
C THR A 130 4.27 22.83 17.84
N LYS A 131 4.99 23.63 17.06
CA LYS A 131 4.36 24.71 16.26
C LYS A 131 3.42 24.17 15.19
N LEU A 132 3.78 23.05 14.57
CA LEU A 132 2.93 22.38 13.58
C LEU A 132 1.62 21.91 14.22
N ASP A 133 1.74 21.19 15.35
CA ASP A 133 0.60 20.65 16.10
C ASP A 133 -0.35 21.75 16.56
N ASN A 134 0.20 22.92 16.93
CA ASN A 134 -0.57 24.07 17.39
C ASN A 134 -1.13 24.94 16.25
N GLY A 135 -0.96 24.56 14.98
CA GLY A 135 -1.37 25.38 13.82
C GLY A 135 -0.75 26.79 13.85
N SER A 136 0.46 26.90 14.38
CA SER A 136 1.13 28.19 14.65
C SER A 136 1.99 28.67 13.48
N PHE A 137 1.83 28.07 12.30
CA PHE A 137 2.41 28.56 11.05
C PHE A 137 1.36 29.40 10.33
N GLY A 138 1.59 30.70 10.24
CA GLY A 138 0.64 31.68 9.68
C GLY A 138 -0.27 32.35 10.72
N PRO A 139 -1.23 33.18 10.26
CA PRO A 139 -2.23 33.80 11.14
C PRO A 139 -3.04 32.76 11.93
N LYS A 140 -3.60 33.16 13.07
CA LYS A 140 -4.41 32.27 13.92
C LYS A 140 -5.61 31.73 13.10
N GLY A 141 -5.66 30.43 12.87
CA GLY A 141 -6.68 29.77 12.04
C GLY A 141 -6.29 29.52 10.57
N ALA A 142 -5.08 29.88 10.15
CA ALA A 142 -4.54 29.52 8.84
C ALA A 142 -4.14 28.04 8.79
N ASP A 143 -4.29 27.41 7.61
CA ASP A 143 -3.76 26.05 7.37
C ASP A 143 -2.23 26.06 7.30
N ASN A 144 -1.59 24.94 7.64
CA ASN A 144 -0.15 24.73 7.59
C ASN A 144 0.38 24.60 6.13
N SER A 145 -0.07 25.46 5.21
CA SER A 145 0.21 25.39 3.78
C SER A 145 1.72 25.53 3.45
N ASP A 146 2.46 26.29 4.26
CA ASP A 146 3.92 26.41 4.14
C ASP A 146 4.64 25.05 4.35
N ILE A 147 4.13 24.24 5.27
CA ILE A 147 4.71 22.92 5.58
C ILE A 147 4.46 21.95 4.44
N ARG A 148 3.27 22.01 3.83
CA ARG A 148 2.94 21.23 2.62
C ARG A 148 3.86 21.63 1.47
N SER A 149 4.12 22.92 1.30
CA SER A 149 5.05 23.42 0.27
C SER A 149 6.48 22.94 0.49
N VAL A 150 6.98 22.98 1.72
CA VAL A 150 8.30 22.43 2.08
C VAL A 150 8.38 20.93 1.80
N LYS A 151 7.35 20.16 2.18
CA LYS A 151 7.27 18.72 1.90
C LYS A 151 7.32 18.44 0.39
N LYS A 152 6.49 19.14 -0.41
CA LYS A 152 6.47 19.00 -1.87
C LYS A 152 7.85 19.26 -2.47
N ALA A 153 8.56 20.29 -2.01
CA ALA A 153 9.91 20.59 -2.48
C ALA A 153 10.91 19.47 -2.15
N LEU A 154 10.90 18.92 -0.93
CA LEU A 154 11.80 17.82 -0.56
C LEU A 154 11.55 16.55 -1.37
N GLN A 155 10.27 16.23 -1.64
CA GLN A 155 9.89 15.10 -2.47
C GLN A 155 10.31 15.29 -3.92
N TYR A 156 10.11 16.49 -4.47
CA TYR A 156 10.56 16.86 -5.80
C TYR A 156 12.07 16.62 -5.98
N PHE A 157 12.91 17.10 -5.05
CA PHE A 157 14.35 16.86 -5.11
C PHE A 157 14.72 15.38 -5.06
N SER A 158 14.03 14.59 -4.23
CA SER A 158 14.28 13.16 -4.10
C SER A 158 13.90 12.40 -5.38
N ARG A 159 12.73 12.69 -5.96
CA ARG A 159 12.25 12.08 -7.21
C ARG A 159 13.18 12.37 -8.38
N HIS A 160 13.61 13.62 -8.55
CA HIS A 160 14.54 13.97 -9.62
C HIS A 160 15.90 13.30 -9.49
N ALA A 161 16.40 13.11 -8.27
CA ALA A 161 17.63 12.34 -8.05
C ALA A 161 17.49 10.88 -8.50
N TRP A 162 16.32 10.26 -8.29
CA TRP A 162 16.05 8.89 -8.73
C TRP A 162 15.80 8.77 -10.23
N LEU A 163 15.08 9.72 -10.85
CA LEU A 163 14.92 9.78 -12.30
C LEU A 163 16.27 9.90 -13.02
N GLY A 164 17.18 10.73 -12.50
CA GLY A 164 18.55 10.82 -13.02
C GLY A 164 19.29 9.48 -12.95
N GLN A 165 19.11 8.71 -11.87
CA GLN A 165 19.71 7.39 -11.72
C GLN A 165 19.06 6.32 -12.61
N ALA A 166 17.75 6.38 -12.82
CA ALA A 166 17.02 5.50 -13.74
C ALA A 166 17.48 5.71 -15.20
N GLN A 167 17.64 6.96 -15.63
CA GLN A 167 18.15 7.30 -16.96
C GLN A 167 19.53 6.70 -17.22
N ILE A 168 20.46 6.84 -16.26
CA ILE A 168 21.81 6.27 -16.33
C ILE A 168 21.75 4.74 -16.34
N SER A 169 20.92 4.14 -15.49
CA SER A 169 20.76 2.68 -15.40
C SER A 169 20.23 2.07 -16.70
N ARG A 170 19.25 2.71 -17.35
CA ARG A 170 18.73 2.30 -18.67
C ARG A 170 19.77 2.41 -19.78
N GLN A 171 20.56 3.50 -19.79
CA GLN A 171 21.64 3.67 -20.76
C GLN A 171 22.74 2.60 -20.58
N ILE A 172 23.11 2.28 -19.34
CA ILE A 172 24.05 1.20 -19.05
C ILE A 172 23.47 -0.15 -19.50
N ALA A 173 22.22 -0.46 -19.16
CA ALA A 173 21.58 -1.71 -19.53
C ALA A 173 21.46 -1.90 -21.06
N ALA A 174 21.06 -0.87 -21.80
CA ALA A 174 21.00 -0.88 -23.26
C ALA A 174 22.39 -1.07 -23.89
N THR A 175 23.41 -0.41 -23.33
CA THR A 175 24.81 -0.53 -23.77
C THR A 175 25.34 -1.95 -23.51
N LEU A 176 25.01 -2.56 -22.37
CA LEU A 176 25.37 -3.95 -22.05
C LEU A 176 24.68 -4.97 -22.98
N SER A 177 23.40 -4.76 -23.31
CA SER A 177 22.67 -5.60 -24.27
C SER A 177 23.25 -5.49 -25.70
N LEU A 178 23.71 -4.31 -26.09
CA LEU A 178 24.45 -4.11 -27.33
C LEU A 178 25.80 -4.84 -27.32
N CYS A 179 26.53 -4.83 -26.21
CA CYS A 179 27.76 -5.63 -26.05
C CYS A 179 27.51 -7.14 -26.24
N GLU A 180 26.42 -7.66 -25.69
CA GLU A 180 26.04 -9.06 -25.87
C GLU A 180 25.73 -9.38 -27.34
N THR A 181 25.00 -8.50 -28.01
CA THR A 181 24.67 -8.63 -29.44
C THR A 181 25.93 -8.60 -30.32
N ILE A 182 26.87 -7.69 -30.04
CA ILE A 182 28.17 -7.60 -30.71
C ILE A 182 29.00 -8.87 -30.48
N GLN A 183 29.05 -9.38 -29.25
CA GLN A 183 29.74 -10.62 -28.91
C GLN A 183 29.18 -11.80 -29.70
N GLN A 184 27.86 -11.90 -29.84
CA GLN A 184 27.23 -12.95 -30.64
C GLN A 184 27.67 -12.83 -32.10
N GLN A 185 27.59 -11.65 -32.73
CA GLN A 185 27.97 -11.43 -34.13
C GLN A 185 29.45 -11.75 -34.42
N LEU A 186 30.37 -11.47 -33.48
CA LEU A 186 31.78 -11.85 -33.59
C LEU A 186 31.98 -13.37 -33.68
N ARG A 187 31.08 -14.18 -33.12
CA ARG A 187 31.17 -15.66 -33.18
C ARG A 187 30.68 -16.25 -34.50
N ILE A 188 29.87 -15.52 -35.26
CA ILE A 188 29.20 -16.03 -36.47
C ILE A 188 29.84 -15.47 -37.76
N THR A 189 30.48 -14.30 -37.68
CA THR A 189 31.01 -13.59 -38.85
C THR A 189 32.28 -14.26 -39.41
N GLN A 190 32.28 -14.59 -40.71
CA GLN A 190 33.43 -15.19 -41.41
C GLN A 190 34.22 -14.21 -42.30
N SER A 191 33.69 -13.00 -42.54
CA SER A 191 34.34 -11.98 -43.36
C SER A 191 35.35 -11.17 -42.55
N SER A 192 36.60 -11.09 -43.04
CA SER A 192 37.68 -10.36 -42.38
C SER A 192 37.45 -8.84 -42.32
N ALA A 193 36.72 -8.27 -43.28
CA ALA A 193 36.34 -6.86 -43.29
C ALA A 193 35.20 -6.57 -42.30
N ALA A 194 34.21 -7.48 -42.21
CA ALA A 194 33.10 -7.36 -41.27
C ALA A 194 33.57 -7.58 -39.82
N LEU A 195 34.49 -8.54 -39.59
CA LEU A 195 35.12 -8.76 -38.29
C LEU A 195 35.78 -7.49 -37.76
N ARG A 196 36.60 -6.82 -38.58
CA ARG A 196 37.24 -5.54 -38.19
C ARG A 196 36.22 -4.45 -37.86
N ALA A 197 35.14 -4.32 -38.63
CA ALA A 197 34.11 -3.31 -38.36
C ALA A 197 33.34 -3.58 -37.06
N ILE A 198 33.06 -4.85 -36.76
CA ILE A 198 32.37 -5.27 -35.54
C ILE A 198 33.29 -5.12 -34.31
N GLU A 199 34.58 -5.43 -34.44
CA GLU A 199 35.58 -5.19 -33.38
C GLU A 199 35.74 -3.70 -33.07
N ASP A 200 35.80 -2.83 -34.09
CA ASP A 200 35.91 -1.38 -33.92
C ASP A 200 34.67 -0.80 -33.23
N LEU A 201 33.48 -1.29 -33.59
CA LEU A 201 32.22 -0.94 -32.93
C LEU A 201 32.19 -1.41 -31.47
N GLY A 202 32.64 -2.65 -31.21
CA GLY A 202 32.76 -3.19 -29.85
C GLY A 202 33.70 -2.36 -28.97
N GLY A 203 34.84 -1.93 -29.50
CA GLY A 203 35.78 -1.05 -28.80
C GLY A 203 35.17 0.31 -28.42
N ARG A 204 34.36 0.91 -29.29
CA ARG A 204 33.67 2.18 -29.00
C ARG A 204 32.62 2.04 -27.91
N VAL A 205 31.83 0.97 -27.94
CA VAL A 205 30.79 0.68 -26.93
C VAL A 205 31.44 0.38 -25.57
N LEU A 206 32.54 -0.38 -25.54
CA LEU A 206 33.28 -0.69 -24.31
C LEU A 206 33.93 0.56 -23.68
N ASN A 207 34.36 1.53 -24.48
CA ASN A 207 34.88 2.82 -23.99
C ASN A 207 33.79 3.78 -23.48
N LEU A 208 32.51 3.52 -23.82
CA LEU A 208 31.36 4.28 -23.35
C LEU A 208 30.91 3.83 -21.95
N LEU A 209 31.05 2.55 -21.61
CA LEU A 209 30.61 1.98 -20.33
C LEU A 209 31.21 2.66 -19.08
N PRO A 210 32.54 2.92 -19.01
CA PRO A 210 33.12 3.66 -17.88
C PRO A 210 32.62 5.10 -17.80
N LYS A 211 32.34 5.74 -18.95
CA LYS A 211 31.85 7.11 -19.03
C LYS A 211 30.40 7.21 -18.56
N LEU A 212 29.54 6.29 -19.00
CA LEU A 212 28.14 6.17 -18.54
C LEU A 212 28.07 5.83 -17.05
N ALA A 213 29.00 5.01 -16.54
CA ALA A 213 29.11 4.70 -15.11
C ALA A 213 29.64 5.87 -14.26
N SER A 214 30.29 6.88 -14.87
CA SER A 214 30.92 8.00 -14.17
C SER A 214 30.29 9.37 -14.42
N TYR A 215 29.23 9.51 -15.22
CA TYR A 215 28.73 10.83 -15.64
C TYR A 215 27.29 11.12 -15.20
N SER A 216 27.18 12.08 -14.28
CA SER A 216 26.50 13.34 -14.60
C SER A 216 27.55 14.26 -15.24
N ASP A 217 27.67 14.31 -16.56
CA ASP A 217 27.98 15.58 -17.22
C ASP A 217 27.33 15.59 -18.61
N VAL A 218 26.37 16.49 -18.79
CA VAL A 218 26.03 17.00 -20.11
C VAL A 218 26.94 18.21 -20.32
N GLU A 219 27.89 18.10 -21.27
CA GLU A 219 28.91 19.13 -21.55
C GLU A 219 28.27 20.49 -21.93
N GLU A 220 27.09 20.48 -22.53
CA GLU A 220 26.33 21.69 -22.94
C GLU A 220 25.62 22.40 -21.77
N VAL A 221 25.35 21.70 -20.66
CA VAL A 221 24.65 22.23 -19.47
C VAL A 221 25.62 22.76 -18.43
N SER A 222 26.89 22.31 -18.46
CA SER A 222 27.95 22.69 -17.51
C SER A 222 28.19 24.20 -17.45
N ASP A 223 28.19 24.87 -18.60
CA ASP A 223 28.41 26.32 -18.68
C ASP A 223 27.27 27.13 -18.04
N THR A 224 26.03 26.70 -18.25
CA THR A 224 24.83 27.33 -17.68
C THR A 224 24.77 27.10 -16.18
N LEU A 225 25.08 25.88 -15.71
CA LEU A 225 25.17 25.57 -14.28
C LEU A 225 26.31 26.30 -13.56
N GLN A 226 27.45 26.49 -14.23
CA GLN A 226 28.56 27.29 -13.68
C GLN A 226 28.21 28.78 -13.59
N LYS A 227 27.53 29.34 -14.60
CA LYS A 227 27.00 30.72 -14.58
C LYS A 227 25.96 30.91 -13.47
N LEU A 228 25.03 29.97 -13.34
CA LEU A 228 24.02 29.93 -12.29
C LEU A 228 24.69 29.94 -10.91
N THR A 229 25.60 29.00 -10.66
CA THR A 229 26.30 28.84 -9.37
C THR A 229 27.06 30.10 -8.97
N LYS A 230 27.72 30.78 -9.92
CA LYS A 230 28.38 32.07 -9.67
C LYS A 230 27.39 33.20 -9.37
N LYS A 231 26.24 33.25 -10.06
CA LYS A 231 25.25 34.34 -9.92
C LYS A 231 24.41 34.22 -8.64
N ILE A 232 24.14 33.00 -8.17
CA ILE A 232 23.38 32.71 -6.93
C ILE A 232 24.25 32.66 -5.67
N ALA A 233 25.57 32.86 -5.79
CA ALA A 233 26.46 32.88 -4.64
C ALA A 233 26.07 34.02 -3.67
N PRO A 234 26.12 33.80 -2.34
CA PRO A 234 25.65 34.77 -1.34
C PRO A 234 26.40 36.11 -1.33
N GLY A 235 27.48 36.27 -2.11
CA GLY A 235 28.31 37.47 -2.13
C GLY A 235 29.11 37.68 -0.83
N LYS A 236 30.08 38.61 -0.83
CA LYS A 236 30.86 38.93 0.38
C LYS A 236 30.15 40.00 1.22
N LYS A 237 29.97 39.72 2.51
CA LYS A 237 29.51 40.57 3.64
C LYS A 237 28.72 41.85 3.25
N ALA A 238 29.38 42.92 2.80
CA ALA A 238 28.78 44.24 2.57
C ALA A 238 27.89 44.39 1.31
N LYS A 239 27.86 43.40 0.42
CA LYS A 239 26.97 43.35 -0.78
C LYS A 239 26.29 41.98 -0.92
N ALA A 240 25.99 41.32 0.19
CA ALA A 240 25.38 39.99 0.15
C ALA A 240 23.97 40.06 -0.45
N LYS A 241 23.71 39.28 -1.50
CA LYS A 241 22.38 39.21 -2.13
C LYS A 241 21.39 38.60 -1.16
N THR A 242 20.19 39.16 -1.07
CA THR A 242 19.11 38.56 -0.27
C THR A 242 18.66 37.24 -0.91
N ILE A 243 18.04 36.36 -0.13
CA ILE A 243 17.52 35.08 -0.64
C ILE A 243 16.56 35.31 -1.81
N SER A 244 15.67 36.31 -1.71
CA SER A 244 14.74 36.66 -2.80
C SER A 244 15.46 37.08 -4.08
N GLN A 245 16.53 37.88 -3.98
CA GLN A 245 17.33 38.26 -5.16
C GLN A 245 18.04 37.06 -5.79
N ARG A 246 18.55 36.14 -4.98
CA ARG A 246 19.19 34.90 -5.44
C ARG A 246 18.21 33.94 -6.11
N LEU A 247 16.95 33.91 -5.67
CA LEU A 247 15.88 33.14 -6.30
C LEU A 247 15.49 33.72 -7.66
N VAL A 248 15.35 35.04 -7.78
CA VAL A 248 15.13 35.70 -9.09
C VAL A 248 16.27 35.41 -10.06
N ASP A 249 17.52 35.48 -9.58
CA ASP A 249 18.68 35.12 -10.39
C ASP A 249 18.67 33.65 -10.82
N ALA A 250 18.19 32.72 -9.97
CA ALA A 250 18.11 31.30 -10.30
C ALA A 250 17.04 31.02 -11.36
N VAL A 251 15.84 31.60 -11.21
CA VAL A 251 14.74 31.46 -12.17
C VAL A 251 15.11 32.05 -13.54
N SER A 252 15.96 33.09 -13.57
CA SER A 252 16.41 33.69 -14.85
C SER A 252 17.19 32.76 -15.79
N PHE A 253 17.63 31.58 -15.31
CA PHE A 253 18.30 30.57 -16.12
C PHE A 253 17.38 29.42 -16.57
N GLU A 254 16.11 29.40 -16.14
CA GLU A 254 15.21 28.28 -16.40
C GLU A 254 15.03 28.03 -17.91
N ASP A 255 14.74 29.07 -18.70
CA ASP A 255 14.52 28.91 -20.14
C ASP A 255 15.80 28.48 -20.88
N GLU A 256 16.97 29.06 -20.53
CA GLU A 256 18.27 28.65 -21.09
C GLU A 256 18.62 27.21 -20.71
N PHE A 257 18.29 26.79 -19.49
CA PHE A 257 18.53 25.44 -19.01
C PHE A 257 17.61 24.43 -19.72
N LEU A 258 16.32 24.73 -19.87
CA LEU A 258 15.36 23.87 -20.56
C LEU A 258 15.80 23.66 -22.01
N GLU A 259 16.07 24.74 -22.75
CA GLU A 259 16.53 24.68 -24.15
C GLU A 259 17.80 23.81 -24.30
N LYS A 260 18.83 24.05 -23.47
CA LYS A 260 20.10 23.31 -23.56
C LYS A 260 20.06 21.87 -23.03
N SER A 261 19.04 21.54 -22.24
CA SER A 261 18.85 20.17 -21.73
C SER A 261 17.93 19.33 -22.60
N GLY A 262 17.40 19.89 -23.71
CA GLY A 262 16.41 19.21 -24.55
C GLY A 262 15.05 19.07 -23.88
N LEU A 263 14.76 19.92 -22.90
CA LEU A 263 13.50 19.97 -22.16
C LEU A 263 12.68 21.18 -22.60
N LYS A 264 11.36 21.10 -22.46
CA LYS A 264 10.44 22.22 -22.61
C LYS A 264 9.48 22.26 -21.43
N ARG A 265 8.90 23.43 -21.14
CA ARG A 265 7.82 23.53 -20.15
C ARG A 265 6.70 22.58 -20.54
N CYS A 266 6.14 21.89 -19.55
CA CYS A 266 5.00 21.01 -19.77
C CYS A 266 3.85 21.82 -20.38
N PRO A 267 3.30 21.43 -21.52
CA PRO A 267 2.29 22.22 -22.21
C PRO A 267 0.91 22.17 -21.54
N LEU A 268 0.69 21.24 -20.59
CA LEU A 268 -0.56 21.18 -19.82
C LEU A 268 -0.56 22.11 -18.60
N CYS A 269 0.54 22.11 -17.82
CA CYS A 269 0.62 22.90 -16.59
C CYS A 269 1.50 24.15 -16.70
N GLU A 270 2.16 24.36 -17.84
CA GLU A 270 3.03 25.51 -18.11
C GLU A 270 4.15 25.71 -17.07
N GLY A 271 4.62 24.62 -16.44
CA GLY A 271 5.64 24.66 -15.40
C GLY A 271 5.11 24.82 -13.97
N THR A 272 3.80 24.96 -13.78
CA THR A 272 3.19 25.06 -12.44
C THR A 272 3.20 23.75 -11.65
N LYS A 273 3.46 22.62 -12.34
CA LYS A 273 3.54 21.25 -11.78
C LYS A 273 2.20 20.66 -11.34
N ALA A 274 1.11 21.43 -11.41
CA ALA A 274 -0.22 20.99 -11.02
C ALA A 274 -1.22 21.18 -12.18
N TYR A 275 -2.24 20.34 -12.22
CA TYR A 275 -3.40 20.48 -13.10
C TYR A 275 -4.66 20.08 -12.31
N ASN A 276 -5.69 20.93 -12.31
CA ASN A 276 -6.93 20.72 -11.55
C ASN A 276 -6.73 20.43 -10.05
N GLY A 277 -5.70 21.01 -9.43
CA GLY A 277 -5.42 20.86 -7.99
C GLY A 277 -4.58 19.63 -7.63
N ASP A 278 -4.35 18.73 -8.58
CA ASP A 278 -3.52 17.53 -8.44
C ASP A 278 -2.18 17.67 -9.17
N ASP A 279 -1.29 16.70 -8.98
CA ASP A 279 -0.03 16.61 -9.71
C ASP A 279 -0.33 16.53 -11.22
N CYS A 280 0.34 17.37 -12.01
CA CYS A 280 0.07 17.43 -13.44
C CYS A 280 0.28 16.05 -14.08
N PRO A 281 -0.72 15.46 -14.76
CA PRO A 281 -0.66 14.09 -15.24
C PRO A 281 0.27 13.91 -16.46
N VAL A 282 0.67 15.02 -17.12
CA VAL A 282 1.56 15.00 -18.29
C VAL A 282 3.03 15.02 -17.89
N CYS A 283 3.39 15.79 -16.87
CA CYS A 283 4.78 15.90 -16.42
C CYS A 283 5.01 15.30 -15.04
N HIS A 284 4.00 14.70 -14.42
CA HIS A 284 4.07 14.07 -13.10
C HIS A 284 4.68 14.98 -12.02
N ALA A 285 4.29 16.26 -12.05
CA ALA A 285 4.78 17.34 -11.21
C ALA A 285 6.24 17.81 -11.46
N ASP A 286 6.85 17.42 -12.58
CA ASP A 286 8.20 17.88 -12.96
C ASP A 286 8.18 19.34 -13.44
N GLY A 287 7.09 19.75 -14.09
CA GLY A 287 6.91 21.08 -14.69
C GLY A 287 7.52 21.22 -16.08
N ALA A 288 8.36 20.28 -16.49
CA ALA A 288 8.95 20.19 -17.82
C ALA A 288 8.84 18.76 -18.35
N ILE A 289 8.89 18.61 -19.67
CA ILE A 289 8.92 17.33 -20.40
C ILE A 289 10.02 17.41 -21.45
N ASP A 290 10.49 16.27 -21.97
CA ASP A 290 11.40 16.27 -23.11
C ASP A 290 10.80 16.98 -24.32
N GLU A 291 11.63 17.70 -25.07
CA GLU A 291 11.20 18.46 -26.24
C GLU A 291 10.51 17.58 -27.29
N GLY A 292 10.96 16.34 -27.43
CA GLY A 292 10.39 15.33 -28.33
C GLY A 292 9.07 14.69 -27.88
N VAL A 293 8.58 14.99 -26.67
CA VAL A 293 7.31 14.45 -26.15
C VAL A 293 6.17 15.40 -26.53
N TYR A 294 5.15 14.86 -27.19
CA TYR A 294 3.96 15.60 -27.62
C TYR A 294 2.72 14.93 -27.02
N PRO A 295 2.35 15.30 -25.78
CA PRO A 295 1.18 14.75 -25.12
C PRO A 295 -0.09 15.25 -25.83
N ASP A 296 -1.09 14.37 -26.00
CA ASP A 296 -2.39 14.79 -26.48
C ASP A 296 -3.13 15.54 -25.38
N LEU A 297 -3.22 16.86 -25.51
CA LEU A 297 -3.86 17.70 -24.51
C LEU A 297 -5.39 17.61 -24.54
N VAL A 298 -5.96 17.07 -25.61
CA VAL A 298 -7.41 16.93 -25.76
C VAL A 298 -7.98 15.96 -24.73
N ASP A 299 -7.20 14.96 -24.34
CA ASP A 299 -7.55 13.94 -23.33
C ASP A 299 -7.82 14.53 -21.94
N PHE A 300 -7.13 15.62 -21.59
CA PHE A 300 -7.22 16.26 -20.27
C PHE A 300 -8.31 17.34 -20.21
N LYS A 301 -8.94 17.66 -21.34
CA LYS A 301 -10.00 18.66 -21.37
C LYS A 301 -11.19 18.21 -20.52
N LEU A 302 -11.60 19.04 -19.58
CA LEU A 302 -12.85 18.85 -18.85
C LEU A 302 -14.03 18.98 -19.82
N ILE A 303 -14.89 17.96 -19.82
CA ILE A 303 -16.13 17.91 -20.58
C ILE A 303 -17.29 17.62 -19.63
N THR A 304 -18.49 17.99 -20.04
CA THR A 304 -19.72 17.71 -19.30
C THR A 304 -19.92 16.20 -19.15
N CYS A 305 -20.22 15.75 -17.94
CA CYS A 305 -20.50 14.34 -17.68
C CYS A 305 -21.77 13.88 -18.40
N GLN A 306 -21.64 12.87 -19.26
CA GLN A 306 -22.75 12.35 -20.08
C GLN A 306 -23.77 11.54 -19.25
N LEU A 307 -23.41 11.10 -18.04
CA LEU A 307 -24.33 10.35 -17.17
C LEU A 307 -25.32 11.26 -16.42
N CYS A 308 -24.84 12.44 -15.98
CA CYS A 308 -25.63 13.38 -15.18
C CYS A 308 -25.96 14.68 -15.92
N ASP A 309 -25.48 14.84 -17.15
CA ASP A 309 -25.61 16.05 -17.98
C ASP A 309 -25.12 17.31 -17.26
N GLY A 310 -24.02 17.20 -16.51
CA GLY A 310 -23.45 18.34 -15.77
C GLY A 310 -24.09 18.62 -14.41
N ARG A 311 -25.12 17.88 -14.01
CA ARG A 311 -25.83 18.13 -12.74
C ARG A 311 -25.05 17.70 -11.49
N GLY A 312 -24.01 16.90 -11.66
CA GLY A 312 -23.28 16.29 -10.53
C GLY A 312 -24.05 15.18 -9.80
N VAL A 313 -25.35 15.01 -10.06
CA VAL A 313 -26.22 14.06 -9.38
C VAL A 313 -26.79 13.05 -10.38
N HIS A 314 -26.77 11.76 -10.04
CA HIS A 314 -27.41 10.67 -10.78
C HIS A 314 -28.31 9.88 -9.82
N GLU A 315 -29.60 9.76 -10.16
CA GLU A 315 -30.61 9.07 -9.32
C GLU A 315 -30.73 9.57 -7.86
N GLY A 316 -30.41 10.85 -7.61
CA GLY A 316 -30.55 11.46 -6.28
C GLY A 316 -29.32 11.33 -5.38
N GLU A 317 -28.28 10.66 -5.86
CA GLU A 317 -26.95 10.59 -5.21
C GLU A 317 -25.89 11.26 -6.08
N ASP A 318 -24.71 11.49 -5.50
CA ASP A 318 -23.56 11.98 -6.25
C ASP A 318 -23.30 11.06 -7.45
N CYS A 319 -23.15 11.66 -8.62
CA CYS A 319 -22.99 10.93 -9.86
C CYS A 319 -21.80 9.96 -9.75
N PRO A 320 -21.98 8.66 -9.98
CA PRO A 320 -20.92 7.67 -9.73
C PRO A 320 -19.74 7.79 -10.71
N VAL A 321 -19.89 8.57 -11.78
CA VAL A 321 -18.86 8.80 -12.80
C VAL A 321 -18.04 10.06 -12.54
N CYS A 322 -18.68 11.17 -12.15
CA CYS A 322 -17.98 12.44 -11.89
C CYS A 322 -17.93 12.84 -10.41
N HIS A 323 -18.50 12.03 -9.52
CA HIS A 323 -18.48 12.20 -8.07
C HIS A 323 -18.96 13.58 -7.58
N GLY A 324 -20.02 14.12 -8.19
CA GLY A 324 -20.58 15.41 -7.81
C GLY A 324 -20.07 16.60 -8.64
N GLU A 325 -18.95 16.46 -9.35
CA GLU A 325 -18.30 17.59 -10.05
C GLU A 325 -19.06 18.07 -11.29
N GLY A 326 -19.92 17.23 -11.87
CA GLY A 326 -20.65 17.53 -13.12
C GLY A 326 -19.78 17.48 -14.39
N GLU A 327 -18.47 17.58 -14.25
CA GLU A 327 -17.49 17.50 -15.33
C GLU A 327 -16.49 16.36 -15.08
N LEU A 328 -15.87 15.86 -16.15
CA LEU A 328 -14.78 14.90 -16.09
C LEU A 328 -13.83 15.11 -17.27
N GLU A 329 -12.58 14.66 -17.14
CA GLU A 329 -11.64 14.71 -18.26
C GLU A 329 -12.10 13.82 -19.40
N ARG A 330 -11.85 14.26 -20.64
CA ARG A 330 -12.27 13.56 -21.86
C ARG A 330 -11.83 12.10 -21.87
N ARG A 331 -10.59 11.80 -21.49
CA ARG A 331 -10.08 10.43 -21.40
C ARG A 331 -10.92 9.52 -20.50
N PHE A 332 -11.43 10.05 -19.38
CA PHE A 332 -12.29 9.28 -18.48
C PHE A 332 -13.67 9.08 -19.08
N SER A 333 -14.20 10.09 -19.75
CA SER A 333 -15.46 9.96 -20.48
C SER A 333 -15.35 8.93 -21.61
N ASP A 334 -14.27 8.91 -22.36
CA ASP A 334 -14.08 8.02 -23.51
C ASP A 334 -13.89 6.56 -23.06
N MET A 335 -13.34 6.33 -21.87
CA MET A 335 -13.22 4.99 -21.25
C MET A 335 -14.49 4.54 -20.50
N THR A 336 -15.44 5.45 -20.23
CA THR A 336 -16.64 5.12 -19.44
C THR A 336 -17.73 4.56 -20.34
N GLU A 337 -18.10 3.29 -20.14
CA GLU A 337 -19.30 2.71 -20.75
C GLU A 337 -20.55 3.16 -19.98
N PHE A 338 -21.12 4.32 -20.33
CA PHE A 338 -22.26 4.91 -19.60
C PHE A 338 -23.49 3.99 -19.46
N LYS A 339 -23.67 3.03 -20.38
CA LYS A 339 -24.75 2.03 -20.33
C LYS A 339 -24.63 1.05 -19.16
N ASP A 340 -23.46 0.97 -18.54
CA ASP A 340 -23.26 0.15 -17.34
C ASP A 340 -24.06 0.65 -16.15
N PHE A 341 -24.42 1.93 -16.14
CA PHE A 341 -25.23 2.55 -15.10
C PHE A 341 -26.74 2.40 -15.35
N ASP A 342 -27.15 1.86 -16.50
CA ASP A 342 -28.56 1.56 -16.77
C ASP A 342 -29.09 0.52 -15.77
N LYS A 343 -30.27 0.79 -15.19
CA LYS A 343 -30.95 -0.18 -14.33
C LYS A 343 -31.57 -1.33 -15.12
N VAL A 344 -31.07 -2.54 -14.88
CA VAL A 344 -31.59 -3.80 -15.40
C VAL A 344 -32.20 -4.64 -14.28
N ASP A 345 -33.07 -5.59 -14.62
CA ASP A 345 -33.67 -6.48 -13.62
C ASP A 345 -32.58 -7.32 -12.94
N CYS A 346 -32.67 -7.44 -11.61
CA CYS A 346 -31.74 -8.23 -10.84
C CYS A 346 -31.77 -9.69 -11.31
N PRO A 347 -30.63 -10.30 -11.69
CA PRO A 347 -30.59 -11.63 -12.29
C PRO A 347 -30.96 -12.74 -11.32
N LEU A 348 -30.78 -12.54 -10.00
CA LEU A 348 -31.15 -13.52 -8.97
C LEU A 348 -32.66 -13.59 -8.75
N CYS A 349 -33.32 -12.46 -8.47
CA CYS A 349 -34.77 -12.44 -8.23
C CYS A 349 -35.60 -12.26 -9.50
N LYS A 350 -34.97 -11.91 -10.63
CA LYS A 350 -35.60 -11.60 -11.93
C LYS A 350 -36.65 -10.49 -11.81
N GLY A 351 -36.28 -9.39 -11.15
CA GLY A 351 -37.17 -8.23 -10.96
C GLY A 351 -38.23 -8.40 -9.87
N ARG A 352 -38.28 -9.52 -9.15
CA ARG A 352 -39.28 -9.75 -8.09
C ARG A 352 -39.00 -9.00 -6.79
N GLY A 353 -37.74 -8.68 -6.51
CA GLY A 353 -37.32 -8.04 -5.26
C GLY A 353 -37.21 -9.01 -4.07
N SER A 354 -37.87 -10.17 -4.12
CA SER A 354 -37.76 -11.23 -3.12
C SER A 354 -37.07 -12.49 -3.66
N TRP A 355 -36.40 -13.23 -2.77
CA TRP A 355 -35.78 -14.52 -3.05
C TRP A 355 -35.93 -15.44 -1.84
N LYS A 356 -36.54 -16.62 -2.05
CA LYS A 356 -36.88 -17.60 -0.99
C LYS A 356 -37.71 -17.02 0.18
N GLY A 357 -38.58 -16.04 -0.10
CA GLY A 357 -39.49 -15.46 0.90
C GLY A 357 -38.93 -14.25 1.64
N ASP A 358 -37.62 -14.03 1.56
CA ASP A 358 -36.94 -12.85 2.10
C ASP A 358 -36.64 -11.83 0.98
N ASP A 359 -36.20 -10.64 1.37
CA ASP A 359 -35.65 -9.67 0.43
C ASP A 359 -34.46 -10.27 -0.34
N CYS A 360 -34.42 -10.00 -1.64
CA CYS A 360 -33.40 -10.55 -2.51
C CYS A 360 -32.01 -10.10 -2.06
N ARG A 361 -31.12 -11.03 -1.76
CA ARG A 361 -29.79 -10.75 -1.19
C ARG A 361 -28.86 -9.91 -2.09
N GLU A 362 -29.14 -9.84 -3.39
CA GLU A 362 -28.33 -9.10 -4.37
C GLU A 362 -28.83 -7.67 -4.61
N CYS A 363 -30.15 -7.45 -4.55
CA CYS A 363 -30.74 -6.13 -4.79
C CYS A 363 -31.45 -5.55 -3.57
N HIS A 364 -31.45 -6.26 -2.44
CA HIS A 364 -32.04 -5.84 -1.17
C HIS A 364 -33.48 -5.34 -1.29
N GLY A 365 -34.29 -5.95 -2.18
CA GLY A 365 -35.68 -5.54 -2.42
C GLY A 365 -35.89 -4.58 -3.59
N GLU A 366 -34.83 -3.93 -4.09
CA GLU A 366 -34.89 -2.86 -5.13
C GLU A 366 -35.29 -3.35 -6.53
N ARG A 367 -35.33 -4.67 -6.74
CA ARG A 367 -35.71 -5.37 -8.00
C ARG A 367 -34.75 -5.17 -9.16
N LYS A 368 -34.08 -4.03 -9.25
CA LYS A 368 -33.15 -3.65 -10.30
C LYS A 368 -31.77 -3.36 -9.75
N LEU A 369 -30.76 -3.55 -10.59
CA LEU A 369 -29.36 -3.25 -10.33
C LEU A 369 -28.79 -2.48 -11.53
N PRO A 370 -27.78 -1.63 -11.33
CA PRO A 370 -26.94 -1.17 -12.43
C PRO A 370 -26.41 -2.37 -13.23
N ARG A 371 -26.32 -2.24 -14.56
CA ARG A 371 -25.88 -3.32 -15.45
C ARG A 371 -24.52 -3.90 -15.06
N TRP A 372 -23.55 -3.08 -14.67
CA TRP A 372 -22.23 -3.58 -14.23
C TRP A 372 -22.35 -4.49 -13.01
N GLN A 373 -23.22 -4.15 -12.06
CA GLN A 373 -23.45 -4.93 -10.84
C GLN A 373 -24.23 -6.21 -11.15
N ALA A 374 -25.26 -6.11 -12.00
CA ALA A 374 -26.01 -7.27 -12.47
C ALA A 374 -25.11 -8.29 -13.19
N GLY A 375 -24.15 -7.84 -13.98
CA GLY A 375 -23.18 -8.69 -14.67
C GLY A 375 -22.25 -9.48 -13.74
N GLN A 376 -22.07 -9.03 -12.48
CA GLN A 376 -21.22 -9.68 -11.48
C GLN A 376 -21.95 -10.72 -10.64
N VAL A 377 -23.29 -10.75 -10.69
CA VAL A 377 -24.07 -11.69 -9.89
C VAL A 377 -23.97 -13.10 -10.48
N ASP A 378 -23.19 -13.95 -9.81
CA ASP A 378 -23.17 -15.38 -10.10
C ASP A 378 -24.41 -16.06 -9.49
N VAL A 379 -25.45 -16.23 -10.30
CA VAL A 379 -26.67 -16.94 -9.91
C VAL A 379 -26.39 -18.41 -9.53
N SER A 380 -25.31 -19.01 -10.02
CA SER A 380 -24.99 -20.41 -9.72
C SER A 380 -24.56 -20.61 -8.26
N SER A 381 -23.93 -19.60 -7.65
CA SER A 381 -23.59 -19.54 -6.23
C SER A 381 -24.80 -19.63 -5.28
N TYR A 382 -26.02 -19.39 -5.80
CA TYR A 382 -27.28 -19.45 -5.05
C TYR A 382 -28.06 -20.76 -5.24
N LYS A 383 -27.52 -21.73 -5.97
CA LYS A 383 -28.13 -23.05 -6.11
C LYS A 383 -27.96 -23.85 -4.82
N ASP A 384 -29.00 -24.59 -4.45
CA ASP A 384 -28.90 -25.55 -3.36
C ASP A 384 -28.08 -26.75 -3.83
N VAL A 385 -27.02 -27.07 -3.09
CA VAL A 385 -26.13 -28.21 -3.31
C VAL A 385 -26.13 -29.09 -2.06
N LYS A 386 -25.77 -30.37 -2.22
CA LYS A 386 -25.63 -31.27 -1.08
C LYS A 386 -24.57 -30.73 -0.13
N CYS A 387 -24.86 -30.77 1.17
CA CYS A 387 -23.88 -30.42 2.19
C CYS A 387 -22.62 -31.31 2.03
N PRO A 388 -21.42 -30.73 1.94
CA PRO A 388 -20.19 -31.50 1.67
C PRO A 388 -19.77 -32.38 2.85
N LEU A 389 -20.17 -32.03 4.08
CA LEU A 389 -19.85 -32.82 5.28
C LEU A 389 -20.72 -34.09 5.39
N CYS A 390 -22.05 -33.93 5.32
CA CYS A 390 -22.98 -35.07 5.49
C CYS A 390 -23.41 -35.71 4.17
N ASN A 391 -22.96 -35.18 3.02
CA ASN A 391 -23.34 -35.63 1.68
C ASN A 391 -24.87 -35.69 1.45
N GLY A 392 -25.61 -34.77 2.06
CA GLY A 392 -27.07 -34.71 1.96
C GLY A 392 -27.84 -35.62 2.91
N LYS A 393 -27.17 -36.26 3.89
CA LYS A 393 -27.85 -37.09 4.90
C LYS A 393 -28.49 -36.32 6.04
N GLY A 394 -28.11 -35.04 6.23
CA GLY A 394 -28.55 -34.22 7.35
C GLY A 394 -27.88 -34.57 8.70
N LEU A 395 -27.23 -35.73 8.81
CA LEU A 395 -26.58 -36.20 10.04
C LEU A 395 -25.05 -36.30 9.90
N PHE A 396 -24.33 -36.01 10.98
CA PHE A 396 -22.89 -36.23 11.14
C PHE A 396 -22.63 -36.85 12.51
N ASN A 397 -21.96 -38.01 12.56
CA ASN A 397 -21.72 -38.78 13.79
C ASN A 397 -22.96 -39.10 14.65
N GLY A 398 -24.13 -39.21 14.01
CA GLY A 398 -25.39 -39.56 14.69
C GLY A 398 -26.21 -38.35 15.17
N ASP A 399 -25.62 -37.15 15.16
CA ASP A 399 -26.29 -35.90 15.48
C ASP A 399 -26.60 -35.10 14.21
N ASP A 400 -27.41 -34.04 14.34
CA ASP A 400 -27.65 -33.08 13.27
C ASP A 400 -26.31 -32.52 12.78
N CYS A 401 -26.13 -32.55 11.45
CA CYS A 401 -24.90 -32.11 10.81
C CYS A 401 -24.61 -30.65 11.23
N PRO A 402 -23.45 -30.33 11.82
CA PRO A 402 -23.18 -28.99 12.34
C PRO A 402 -23.09 -27.92 11.23
N VAL A 403 -22.81 -28.35 9.99
CA VAL A 403 -22.66 -27.49 8.82
C VAL A 403 -24.01 -27.10 8.23
N CYS A 404 -24.90 -28.07 7.95
CA CYS A 404 -26.22 -27.79 7.38
C CYS A 404 -27.36 -27.77 8.41
N ARG A 405 -27.09 -28.10 9.67
CA ARG A 405 -28.05 -28.15 10.79
C ARG A 405 -29.28 -29.02 10.48
N GLY A 406 -29.06 -30.17 9.86
CA GLY A 406 -30.13 -31.08 9.46
C GLY A 406 -30.76 -30.81 8.09
N GLU A 407 -30.57 -29.61 7.51
CA GLU A 407 -31.24 -29.18 6.25
C GLU A 407 -30.78 -29.92 4.98
N CYS A 408 -29.79 -30.81 5.10
CA CYS A 408 -29.20 -31.63 4.02
C CYS A 408 -28.50 -30.86 2.88
N THR A 409 -28.88 -29.61 2.61
CA THR A 409 -28.35 -28.77 1.54
C THR A 409 -27.80 -27.45 2.07
N LEU A 410 -26.92 -26.83 1.28
CA LEU A 410 -26.40 -25.49 1.46
C LEU A 410 -26.47 -24.73 0.14
N LEU A 411 -26.36 -23.40 0.17
CA LEU A 411 -26.07 -22.65 -1.04
C LEU A 411 -24.68 -23.03 -1.55
N ALA A 412 -24.49 -23.09 -2.87
CA ALA A 412 -23.21 -23.44 -3.47
C ALA A 412 -22.04 -22.59 -2.93
N LYS A 413 -22.26 -21.29 -2.72
CA LYS A 413 -21.26 -20.41 -2.08
C LYS A 413 -20.94 -20.78 -0.64
N ASP A 414 -21.93 -21.19 0.14
CA ASP A 414 -21.74 -21.56 1.55
C ASP A 414 -21.05 -22.93 1.64
N ALA A 415 -21.40 -23.87 0.77
CA ALA A 415 -20.75 -25.17 0.66
C ALA A 415 -19.27 -25.06 0.27
N ALA A 416 -18.92 -24.13 -0.63
CA ALA A 416 -17.54 -23.90 -1.04
C ALA A 416 -16.63 -23.39 0.09
N ASN A 417 -17.23 -22.78 1.13
CA ASN A 417 -16.51 -22.24 2.28
C ASN A 417 -16.38 -23.24 3.45
N VAL A 418 -16.88 -24.47 3.32
CA VAL A 418 -16.78 -25.48 4.38
C VAL A 418 -15.40 -26.14 4.32
N ASP A 419 -14.55 -25.87 5.32
CA ASP A 419 -13.32 -26.63 5.52
C ASP A 419 -13.65 -27.99 6.16
N LEU A 420 -13.55 -29.06 5.38
CA LEU A 420 -13.81 -30.41 5.89
C LEU A 420 -12.76 -30.89 6.89
N SER A 421 -11.54 -30.32 6.85
CA SER A 421 -10.47 -30.72 7.76
C SER A 421 -10.74 -30.33 9.21
N ASP A 422 -11.62 -29.36 9.45
CA ASP A 422 -12.11 -28.99 10.78
C ASP A 422 -12.83 -30.16 11.49
N PHE A 423 -13.40 -31.07 10.70
CA PHE A 423 -14.17 -32.23 11.18
C PHE A 423 -13.35 -33.51 11.24
N ASP A 424 -12.08 -33.48 10.81
CA ASP A 424 -11.18 -34.62 10.95
C ASP A 424 -11.01 -34.99 12.43
N VAL A 425 -11.09 -36.28 12.73
CA VAL A 425 -10.93 -36.78 14.11
C VAL A 425 -9.45 -36.95 14.41
N CYS A 426 -8.99 -36.38 15.52
CA CYS A 426 -7.64 -36.53 16.02
C CYS A 426 -7.62 -37.00 17.48
N LYS A 427 -6.52 -37.65 17.88
CA LYS A 427 -6.31 -38.01 19.28
C LYS A 427 -6.24 -36.74 20.11
N CYS A 428 -6.95 -36.71 21.24
CA CYS A 428 -6.89 -35.58 22.16
C CYS A 428 -5.45 -35.33 22.61
N ARG A 429 -4.94 -34.09 22.45
CA ARG A 429 -3.55 -33.75 22.79
C ARG A 429 -3.25 -33.82 24.29
N LEU A 430 -4.29 -33.74 25.13
CA LEU A 430 -4.17 -33.80 26.59
C LEU A 430 -3.99 -35.23 27.11
N CYS A 431 -4.96 -36.11 26.83
CA CYS A 431 -4.91 -37.51 27.29
C CYS A 431 -4.20 -38.45 26.31
N LYS A 432 -3.85 -37.96 25.11
CA LYS A 432 -3.19 -38.76 24.05
C LYS A 432 -3.99 -40.01 23.65
N GLY A 433 -5.31 -39.96 23.78
CA GLY A 433 -6.20 -41.08 23.49
C GLY A 433 -6.49 -42.01 24.67
N SER A 434 -5.98 -41.73 25.88
CA SER A 434 -6.27 -42.57 27.07
C SER A 434 -7.66 -42.33 27.67
N SER A 435 -8.43 -41.37 27.14
CA SER A 435 -9.73 -40.92 27.66
C SER A 435 -9.73 -40.36 29.09
N THR A 436 -8.63 -40.46 29.81
CA THR A 436 -8.50 -40.10 31.22
C THR A 436 -7.38 -39.07 31.43
N TYR A 437 -7.56 -38.17 32.40
CA TYR A 437 -6.54 -37.20 32.80
C TYR A 437 -6.68 -36.89 34.29
N ASN A 438 -5.59 -37.03 35.06
CA ASN A 438 -5.57 -36.84 36.52
C ASN A 438 -6.63 -37.66 37.29
N GLY A 439 -6.82 -38.93 36.90
CA GLY A 439 -7.68 -39.87 37.63
C GLY A 439 -9.18 -39.78 37.34
N GLY A 440 -9.61 -38.88 36.44
CA GLY A 440 -10.99 -38.80 35.95
C GLY A 440 -11.06 -38.69 34.43
N ASP A 441 -12.27 -38.49 33.91
CA ASP A 441 -12.50 -38.28 32.48
C ASP A 441 -11.71 -37.07 31.98
N CYS A 442 -11.09 -37.23 30.81
CA CYS A 442 -10.29 -36.17 30.23
C CYS A 442 -11.18 -34.95 29.95
N PRO A 443 -10.93 -33.80 30.59
CA PRO A 443 -11.83 -32.65 30.49
C PRO A 443 -11.73 -31.89 29.17
N ALA A 444 -10.71 -32.19 28.35
CA ALA A 444 -10.58 -31.59 27.02
C ALA A 444 -11.46 -32.32 26.00
N CYS A 445 -11.50 -33.66 26.03
CA CYS A 445 -12.32 -34.48 25.13
C CYS A 445 -13.55 -35.08 25.80
N GLY A 446 -13.92 -34.70 27.02
CA GLY A 446 -15.07 -35.25 27.74
C GLY A 446 -15.05 -36.78 27.92
N GLY A 447 -13.86 -37.40 27.98
CA GLY A 447 -13.73 -38.85 28.11
C GLY A 447 -13.72 -39.64 26.80
N TYR A 448 -13.88 -39.02 25.63
CA TYR A 448 -13.91 -39.74 24.35
C TYR A 448 -12.53 -40.19 23.85
N GLY A 449 -11.43 -39.59 24.35
CA GLY A 449 -10.06 -39.88 23.91
C GLY A 449 -9.69 -39.26 22.55
N GLU A 450 -10.68 -38.93 21.74
CA GLU A 450 -10.58 -38.24 20.45
C GLU A 450 -11.50 -37.01 20.41
N MET A 451 -11.23 -36.12 19.46
CA MET A 451 -11.99 -34.88 19.22
C MET A 451 -11.78 -34.42 17.78
N THR A 452 -12.61 -33.51 17.28
CA THR A 452 -12.37 -32.95 15.94
C THR A 452 -11.15 -32.03 15.95
N LYS A 453 -10.54 -31.83 14.78
CA LYS A 453 -9.39 -30.94 14.63
C LYS A 453 -9.71 -29.51 15.03
N ALA A 454 -10.89 -29.00 14.64
CA ALA A 454 -11.36 -27.68 15.08
C ALA A 454 -11.51 -27.58 16.60
N GLN A 455 -12.08 -28.61 17.25
CA GLN A 455 -12.15 -28.65 18.72
C GLN A 455 -10.76 -28.65 19.33
N SER A 456 -9.83 -29.43 18.77
CA SER A 456 -8.44 -29.48 19.24
C SER A 456 -7.71 -28.15 19.04
N ASP A 457 -7.93 -27.43 17.96
CA ASP A 457 -7.26 -26.16 17.68
C ASP A 457 -7.84 -25.00 18.51
N ALA A 458 -9.15 -25.05 18.80
CA ALA A 458 -9.82 -24.12 19.70
C ALA A 458 -9.53 -24.38 21.20
N THR A 459 -9.05 -25.58 21.55
CA THR A 459 -8.79 -25.94 22.95
C THR A 459 -7.45 -25.38 23.42
N ASP A 460 -7.47 -24.46 24.39
CA ASP A 460 -6.27 -24.05 25.12
C ASP A 460 -5.81 -25.16 26.08
N PHE A 461 -4.98 -26.08 25.58
CA PHE A 461 -4.45 -27.17 26.40
C PHE A 461 -3.62 -26.70 27.59
N ALA A 462 -3.01 -25.51 27.54
CA ALA A 462 -2.23 -24.97 28.66
C ALA A 462 -3.12 -24.62 29.86
N SER A 463 -4.42 -24.39 29.64
CA SER A 463 -5.40 -24.10 30.68
C SER A 463 -5.65 -25.29 31.62
N PHE A 464 -5.36 -26.53 31.20
CA PHE A 464 -5.56 -27.75 31.97
C PHE A 464 -4.35 -28.16 32.82
N LYS A 465 -3.24 -27.42 32.71
CA LYS A 465 -2.05 -27.65 33.53
C LYS A 465 -2.38 -27.41 34.99
N VAL A 466 -2.02 -28.37 35.84
CA VAL A 466 -2.10 -28.22 37.30
C VAL A 466 -0.99 -27.26 37.73
N ILE A 467 -1.38 -26.26 38.51
CA ILE A 467 -0.49 -25.24 39.07
C ILE A 467 -0.72 -25.15 40.57
N LYS A 468 0.28 -24.63 41.31
CA LYS A 468 0.07 -24.24 42.70
C LYS A 468 -1.07 -23.24 42.78
N CYS A 469 -2.00 -23.46 43.70
CA CYS A 469 -3.12 -22.57 43.91
C CYS A 469 -2.60 -21.17 44.25
N PRO A 470 -2.88 -20.15 43.42
CA PRO A 470 -2.35 -18.81 43.63
C PRO A 470 -2.95 -18.11 44.87
N LYS A 471 -4.11 -18.58 45.36
CA LYS A 471 -4.79 -18.02 46.53
C LYS A 471 -4.15 -18.46 47.84
N CYS A 472 -3.88 -19.76 48.01
CA CYS A 472 -3.22 -20.29 49.22
C CYS A 472 -1.71 -20.50 49.04
N ASN A 473 -1.14 -20.13 47.88
CA ASN A 473 0.26 -20.35 47.52
C ASN A 473 0.72 -21.81 47.70
N GLY A 474 -0.15 -22.77 47.40
CA GLY A 474 0.18 -24.20 47.55
C GLY A 474 -0.09 -24.78 48.93
N LYS A 475 -0.54 -23.98 49.92
CA LYS A 475 -0.73 -24.46 51.30
C LYS A 475 -1.96 -25.34 51.49
N GLY A 476 -2.93 -25.27 50.59
CA GLY A 476 -4.20 -25.98 50.73
C GLY A 476 -5.17 -25.33 51.73
N HIS A 477 -4.71 -24.47 52.63
CA HIS A 477 -5.54 -23.79 53.63
C HIS A 477 -5.31 -22.26 53.66
N LEU A 478 -6.29 -21.51 54.15
CA LEU A 478 -6.26 -20.07 54.43
C LEU A 478 -6.86 -19.83 55.82
N ASN A 479 -6.10 -19.16 56.72
CA ASN A 479 -6.55 -18.85 58.09
C ASN A 479 -7.03 -20.06 58.93
N GLY A 480 -6.60 -21.27 58.60
CA GLY A 480 -6.95 -22.50 59.34
C GLY A 480 -8.05 -23.34 58.68
N ASP A 481 -8.77 -22.78 57.71
CA ASP A 481 -9.78 -23.48 56.92
C ASP A 481 -9.23 -23.91 55.55
N ASP A 482 -9.83 -24.95 54.96
CA ASP A 482 -9.49 -25.39 53.62
C ASP A 482 -9.71 -24.28 52.59
N CYS A 483 -8.73 -24.09 51.72
CA CYS A 483 -8.77 -23.09 50.67
C CYS A 483 -9.81 -23.49 49.62
N ARG A 484 -10.96 -22.80 49.64
CA ARG A 484 -12.11 -23.05 48.75
C ARG A 484 -11.76 -23.07 47.27
N SER A 485 -10.86 -22.18 46.82
CA SER A 485 -10.43 -22.12 45.41
C SER A 485 -9.71 -23.37 44.91
N CYS A 486 -9.15 -24.17 45.81
CA CYS A 486 -8.53 -25.46 45.48
C CYS A 486 -9.11 -26.62 46.29
N GLY A 487 -10.22 -26.43 47.01
CA GLY A 487 -10.85 -27.45 47.86
C GLY A 487 -9.89 -28.16 48.84
N GLY A 488 -8.91 -27.46 49.41
CA GLY A 488 -7.95 -28.08 50.33
C GLY A 488 -6.68 -28.65 49.67
N TYR A 489 -6.68 -28.90 48.36
CA TYR A 489 -5.61 -29.66 47.68
C TYR A 489 -4.30 -28.87 47.48
N GLY A 490 -4.32 -27.54 47.62
CA GLY A 490 -3.15 -26.69 47.38
C GLY A 490 -2.79 -26.51 45.90
N GLU A 491 -3.37 -27.29 45.00
CA GLU A 491 -3.16 -27.22 43.55
C GLU A 491 -4.50 -27.10 42.81
N THR A 492 -4.50 -26.46 41.65
CA THR A 492 -5.69 -26.30 40.81
C THR A 492 -5.31 -26.23 39.34
N GLN A 493 -6.24 -26.51 38.43
CA GLN A 493 -5.99 -26.30 37.00
C GLN A 493 -5.95 -24.81 36.68
N ARG A 494 -5.07 -24.40 35.76
CA ARG A 494 -4.88 -22.99 35.40
C ARG A 494 -6.17 -22.26 35.04
N ARG A 495 -7.10 -22.90 34.32
CA ARG A 495 -8.42 -22.34 33.99
C ARG A 495 -9.32 -22.02 35.19
N PHE A 496 -9.00 -22.56 36.37
CA PHE A 496 -9.71 -22.30 37.63
C PHE A 496 -8.92 -21.39 38.57
N ALA A 497 -7.71 -20.98 38.19
CA ALA A 497 -6.83 -20.16 39.01
C ALA A 497 -7.41 -18.76 39.31
N ASP A 498 -8.22 -18.25 38.38
CA ASP A 498 -8.85 -16.93 38.46
C ASP A 498 -10.32 -16.99 38.93
N ARG A 499 -10.82 -18.14 39.43
CA ARG A 499 -12.18 -18.19 40.00
C ARG A 499 -12.24 -17.31 41.26
N PHE A 500 -12.75 -16.09 41.09
CA PHE A 500 -13.22 -15.22 42.16
C PHE A 500 -14.56 -15.76 42.67
N ASP A 501 -14.60 -16.21 43.91
CA ASP A 501 -15.85 -16.18 44.67
C ASP A 501 -15.92 -14.81 45.36
N ASP A 502 -16.42 -13.81 44.63
CA ASP A 502 -17.01 -12.61 45.23
C ASP A 502 -18.44 -12.95 45.65
N TYR A 503 -18.57 -13.70 46.73
CA TYR A 503 -19.77 -13.72 47.55
C TYR A 503 -19.32 -13.89 49.00
N TYR A 504 -18.89 -12.77 49.59
CA TYR A 504 -19.36 -12.24 50.88
C TYR A 504 -18.81 -10.84 51.11
#